data_AF-A0A9P6XR90-F1
#
_entry.id   AF-A0A9P6XR90-F1
#
_cell.length_a   1.000
_cell.length_b   1.000
_cell.length_c   1.000
_cell.angle_alpha   90.00
_cell.angle_beta   90.00
_cell.angle_gamma   90.00
#
_symmetry.space_group_name_H-M   'P 1'
#
loop_
_entity.id
_entity.type
_entity.pdbx_description
1 polymer ?
#
loop_
_entity_poly.entity_id
_entity_poly.type
_entity_poly.pdbx_seq_one_letter_code
_entity_poly.pdbx_strand_id
1 'polypeptide(L)'
;MACELAQRGRDLPLSFNRKEAKDHGEGGQLIGADMNGKRVLIVDDVITAGTAIREALGIIRAAGGTPAGIVVALDRQEIASESDRRSAAQSVAEEAGIPVIAVASLADLLDFASGNPELVGYRQPLEAYRAQYGVRSTR
;
A
#
# COMPACT_ATOMS: atom_id res chain seq x y z
N MET A 1 3.30 -9.75 8.54
CA MET A 1 2.84 -10.67 7.49
C MET A 1 3.76 -11.89 7.31
N ALA A 2 5.04 -11.74 7.00
CA ALA A 2 5.95 -12.88 6.78
C ALA A 2 5.99 -13.88 7.95
N CYS A 3 6.13 -13.41 9.19
CA CYS A 3 6.12 -14.27 10.37
C CYS A 3 4.81 -15.06 10.54
N GLU A 4 3.67 -14.41 10.30
CA GLU A 4 2.35 -15.05 10.36
C GLU A 4 2.18 -16.11 9.28
N LEU A 5 2.65 -15.85 8.06
CA LEU A 5 2.61 -16.84 6.97
C LEU A 5 3.51 -18.04 7.28
N ALA A 6 4.70 -17.82 7.83
CA ALA A 6 5.60 -18.89 8.26
C ALA A 6 4.95 -19.77 9.34
N GLN A 7 4.29 -19.17 10.34
CA GLN A 7 3.53 -19.90 11.36
C GLN A 7 2.40 -20.75 10.77
N ARG A 8 1.81 -20.33 9.64
CA ARG A 8 0.81 -21.07 8.88
C ARG A 8 1.40 -22.05 7.86
N GLY A 9 2.69 -22.37 7.95
CA GLY A 9 3.37 -23.33 7.06
C GLY A 9 3.74 -22.77 5.68
N ARG A 10 3.70 -21.46 5.50
CA ARG A 10 4.13 -20.77 4.27
C ARG A 10 5.31 -19.86 4.54
N ASP A 11 6.51 -20.44 4.51
CA ASP A 11 7.75 -19.69 4.62
C ASP A 11 8.05 -18.96 3.30
N LEU A 12 7.83 -17.64 3.29
CA LEU A 12 8.05 -16.80 2.12
C LEU A 12 9.28 -15.91 2.34
N PRO A 13 10.18 -15.81 1.34
CA PRO A 13 11.31 -14.89 1.41
C PRO A 13 10.84 -13.44 1.59
N LEU A 14 11.53 -12.69 2.46
CA LEU A 14 11.24 -11.29 2.76
C LEU A 14 12.42 -10.40 2.35
N SER A 15 12.12 -9.23 1.80
CA SER A 15 13.10 -8.17 1.51
C SER A 15 12.52 -6.81 1.86
N PHE A 16 13.34 -5.88 2.34
CA PHE A 16 12.95 -4.49 2.62
C PHE A 16 14.12 -3.52 2.39
N ASN A 17 13.82 -2.29 2.01
CA ASN A 17 14.83 -1.26 1.79
C ASN A 17 15.12 -0.44 3.07
N ARG A 18 16.36 0.03 3.20
CA ARG A 18 16.79 1.01 4.19
C ARG A 18 16.56 2.42 3.66
N LYS A 19 16.28 3.37 4.56
CA LYS A 19 16.21 4.80 4.22
C LYS A 19 17.57 5.37 3.76
N GLU A 20 18.67 4.79 4.22
CA GLU A 20 20.03 5.20 3.85
C GLU A 20 20.88 3.97 3.49
N ALA A 21 21.70 4.10 2.44
CA ALA A 21 22.69 3.09 2.10
C ALA A 21 23.77 3.04 3.18
N LYS A 22 24.29 1.85 3.47
CA LYS A 22 25.49 1.72 4.33
C LYS A 22 26.72 1.60 3.43
N ASP A 23 27.76 2.35 3.80
CA ASP A 23 29.01 2.41 3.03
C ASP A 23 29.99 1.27 3.33
N HIS A 24 29.67 0.37 4.29
CA HIS A 24 30.53 -0.76 4.68
C HIS A 24 29.69 -2.06 4.87
N GLY A 25 30.23 -3.21 4.44
CA GLY A 25 29.59 -4.54 4.47
C GLY A 25 29.19 -5.03 3.07
N GLU A 26 28.13 -5.85 2.96
CA GLU A 26 27.56 -6.28 1.64
C GLU A 26 27.07 -5.11 0.76
N GLY A 27 27.00 -3.90 1.29
CA GLY A 27 26.59 -2.70 0.55
C GLY A 27 25.11 -2.73 0.14
N GLY A 28 24.62 -1.62 -0.40
CA GLY A 28 23.28 -1.52 -0.97
C GLY A 28 22.17 -1.10 0.01
N GLN A 29 21.00 -0.85 -0.58
CA GLN A 29 19.80 -0.38 0.14
C GLN A 29 18.86 -1.52 0.56
N LEU A 30 18.99 -2.71 -0.02
CA LEU A 30 18.10 -3.85 0.23
C LEU A 30 18.66 -4.78 1.31
N ILE A 31 17.80 -5.25 2.22
CA ILE A 31 18.10 -6.30 3.18
C ILE A 31 17.13 -7.46 2.94
N GLY A 32 17.67 -8.67 2.90
CA GLY A 32 16.88 -9.91 2.87
C GLY A 32 17.06 -10.65 1.55
N ALA A 33 15.98 -11.27 1.09
CA ALA A 33 16.03 -12.15 -0.08
C ALA A 33 16.31 -11.38 -1.38
N ASP A 34 17.14 -11.98 -2.23
CA ASP A 34 17.30 -11.56 -3.62
C ASP A 34 15.95 -11.64 -4.37
N MET A 35 15.70 -10.67 -5.24
CA MET A 35 14.46 -10.53 -6.01
C MET A 35 14.63 -10.94 -7.48
N ASN A 36 15.85 -11.20 -7.95
CA ASN A 36 16.11 -11.50 -9.35
C ASN A 36 15.31 -12.72 -9.85
N GLY A 37 14.55 -12.53 -10.94
CA GLY A 37 13.69 -13.55 -11.53
C GLY A 37 12.47 -13.93 -10.70
N LYS A 38 12.18 -13.22 -9.59
CA LYS A 38 11.05 -13.52 -8.70
C LYS A 38 9.89 -12.56 -8.91
N ARG A 39 8.69 -13.05 -8.60
CA ARG A 39 7.49 -12.23 -8.46
C ARG A 39 7.42 -11.66 -7.04
N VAL A 40 7.27 -10.35 -6.93
CA VAL A 40 7.36 -9.63 -5.65
C VAL A 40 6.02 -9.00 -5.31
N LEU A 41 5.50 -9.31 -4.12
CA LEU A 41 4.33 -8.65 -3.54
C LEU A 41 4.81 -7.51 -2.65
N ILE A 42 4.34 -6.29 -2.92
CA ILE A 42 4.63 -5.12 -2.08
C ILE A 42 3.59 -5.07 -0.98
N VAL A 43 4.01 -4.80 0.25
CA VAL A 43 3.11 -4.64 1.40
C VAL A 43 3.42 -3.35 2.12
N ASP A 44 2.39 -2.53 2.34
CA ASP A 44 2.50 -1.24 3.01
C ASP A 44 1.30 -1.02 3.95
N ASP A 45 1.35 0.01 4.79
CA ASP A 45 0.23 0.34 5.68
C ASP A 45 -0.88 1.11 4.94
N VAL A 46 -0.54 2.25 4.34
CA VAL A 46 -1.44 3.16 3.63
C VAL A 46 -0.74 3.75 2.41
N ILE A 47 -1.51 4.01 1.34
CA ILE A 47 -1.01 4.78 0.20
C ILE A 47 -1.40 6.24 0.40
N THR A 48 -0.40 7.12 0.58
CA THR A 48 -0.62 8.57 0.63
C THR A 48 -0.46 9.19 -0.76
N ALA A 49 0.72 9.67 -1.13
CA ALA A 49 1.03 10.16 -2.47
C ALA A 49 1.52 9.06 -3.44
N GLY A 50 1.67 7.82 -2.94
CA GLY A 50 2.22 6.70 -3.71
C GLY A 50 3.74 6.74 -3.89
N THR A 51 4.45 7.75 -3.37
CA THR A 51 5.91 7.91 -3.53
C THR A 51 6.70 6.68 -3.09
N ALA A 52 6.42 6.16 -1.89
CA ALA A 52 7.11 4.98 -1.36
C ALA A 52 6.88 3.73 -2.23
N ILE A 53 5.65 3.56 -2.74
CA ILE A 53 5.33 2.46 -3.64
C ILE A 53 6.06 2.59 -4.98
N ARG A 54 6.14 3.81 -5.54
CA ARG A 54 6.88 4.07 -6.79
C ARG A 54 8.38 3.80 -6.64
N GLU A 55 8.95 4.20 -5.51
CA GLU A 55 10.33 3.87 -5.16
C GLU A 55 10.53 2.35 -5.08
N ALA A 56 9.65 1.64 -4.35
CA ALA A 56 9.69 0.18 -4.25
C ALA A 56 9.58 -0.51 -5.61
N LEU A 57 8.70 -0.05 -6.50
CA LEU A 57 8.58 -0.56 -7.87
C LEU A 57 9.89 -0.39 -8.66
N GLY A 58 10.54 0.76 -8.53
CA GLY A 58 11.84 1.02 -9.13
C GLY A 58 12.92 0.08 -8.61
N ILE A 59 13.02 -0.06 -7.29
CA ILE A 59 13.99 -0.95 -6.62
C ILE A 59 13.79 -2.40 -7.05
N ILE A 60 12.56 -2.90 -7.07
CA ILE A 60 12.24 -4.28 -7.46
C ILE A 60 12.66 -4.54 -8.91
N ARG A 61 12.30 -3.64 -9.84
CA ARG A 61 12.65 -3.78 -11.26
C ARG A 61 14.16 -3.72 -11.47
N ALA A 62 14.85 -2.80 -10.78
CA ALA A 62 16.32 -2.69 -10.83
C ALA A 62 17.03 -3.95 -10.29
N ALA A 63 16.42 -4.65 -9.32
CA ALA A 63 16.93 -5.92 -8.79
C ALA A 63 16.54 -7.15 -9.65
N GLY A 64 15.96 -6.96 -10.84
CA GLY A 64 15.53 -8.05 -11.71
C GLY A 64 14.24 -8.77 -11.26
N GLY A 65 13.54 -8.21 -10.27
CA GLY A 65 12.24 -8.70 -9.81
C GLY A 65 11.09 -8.17 -10.64
N THR A 66 9.98 -8.91 -10.63
CA THR A 66 8.72 -8.53 -11.28
C THR A 66 7.67 -8.20 -10.21
N PRO A 67 7.22 -6.93 -10.08
CA PRO A 67 6.11 -6.60 -9.21
C PRO A 67 4.84 -7.37 -9.60
N ALA A 68 4.19 -8.01 -8.63
CA ALA A 68 3.00 -8.83 -8.85
C ALA A 68 1.71 -8.18 -8.37
N GLY A 69 1.82 -7.24 -7.44
CA GLY A 69 0.69 -6.54 -6.82
C GLY A 69 1.16 -5.80 -5.57
N ILE A 70 0.26 -4.95 -5.07
CA ILE A 70 0.46 -4.17 -3.84
C ILE A 70 -0.68 -4.52 -2.89
N VAL A 71 -0.36 -4.78 -1.63
CA VAL A 71 -1.34 -4.94 -0.55
C VAL A 71 -1.14 -3.83 0.45
N VAL A 72 -2.22 -3.13 0.79
CA VAL A 72 -2.23 -2.13 1.87
C VAL A 72 -3.25 -2.48 2.94
N ALA A 73 -2.97 -2.06 4.17
CA ALA A 73 -3.91 -2.28 5.26
C ALA A 73 -5.17 -1.44 5.09
N LEU A 74 -5.03 -0.16 4.70
CA LEU A 74 -6.16 0.75 4.54
C LEU A 74 -6.05 1.56 3.24
N ASP A 75 -7.06 1.45 2.38
CA ASP A 75 -7.31 2.42 1.31
C ASP A 75 -8.16 3.57 1.84
N ARG A 76 -7.55 4.74 1.97
CA ARG A 76 -8.20 5.95 2.46
C ARG A 76 -9.20 6.52 1.45
N GLN A 77 -9.17 6.07 0.19
CA GLN A 77 -10.06 6.52 -0.88
C GLN A 77 -10.04 8.04 -1.08
N GLU A 78 -8.89 8.68 -0.84
CA GLU A 78 -8.67 10.12 -1.03
C GLU A 78 -8.17 10.41 -2.44
N ILE A 79 -8.54 11.57 -3.00
CA ILE A 79 -7.94 12.08 -4.23
C ILE A 79 -6.46 12.41 -4.00
N ALA A 80 -5.61 12.17 -4.99
CA ALA A 80 -4.19 12.51 -4.90
C ALA A 80 -3.98 14.04 -4.83
N SER A 81 -4.78 14.80 -5.57
CA SER A 81 -4.81 16.27 -5.51
C SER A 81 -6.09 16.82 -6.16
N GLU A 82 -6.33 18.13 -6.07
CA GLU A 82 -7.44 18.77 -6.82
C GLU A 82 -7.27 18.64 -8.34
N SER A 83 -6.04 18.51 -8.83
CA SER A 83 -5.74 18.33 -10.25
C SER A 83 -5.78 16.86 -10.71
N ASP A 84 -5.66 15.89 -9.80
CA ASP A 84 -5.82 14.46 -10.07
C ASP A 84 -6.85 13.86 -9.11
N ARG A 85 -8.08 13.70 -9.62
CA ARG A 85 -9.22 13.18 -8.85
C ARG A 85 -9.18 11.67 -8.63
N ARG A 86 -8.19 10.95 -9.16
CA ARG A 86 -7.95 9.54 -8.82
C ARG A 86 -7.28 9.46 -7.44
N SER A 87 -7.46 8.34 -6.75
CA SER A 87 -6.66 8.07 -5.57
C SER A 87 -5.24 7.68 -5.94
N ALA A 88 -4.31 7.85 -5.00
CA ALA A 88 -2.95 7.37 -5.21
C ALA A 88 -2.89 5.86 -5.48
N ALA A 89 -3.80 5.08 -4.89
CA ALA A 89 -3.95 3.66 -5.18
C ALA A 89 -4.35 3.42 -6.65
N GLN A 90 -5.32 4.16 -7.17
CA GLN A 90 -5.75 4.08 -8.57
C GLN A 90 -4.63 4.48 -9.52
N SER A 91 -4.00 5.65 -9.30
CA SER A 91 -2.90 6.14 -10.15
C SER A 91 -1.72 5.17 -10.17
N VAL A 92 -1.35 4.61 -9.01
CA VAL A 92 -0.26 3.61 -8.94
C VAL A 92 -0.65 2.31 -9.65
N ALA A 93 -1.87 1.80 -9.47
CA ALA A 93 -2.32 0.58 -10.13
C ALA A 93 -2.28 0.69 -11.66
N GLU A 94 -2.78 1.80 -12.19
CA GLU A 94 -2.79 2.10 -13.64
C GLU A 94 -1.37 2.23 -14.19
N GLU A 95 -0.52 3.03 -13.55
CA GLU A 95 0.85 3.28 -14.02
C GLU A 95 1.75 2.05 -13.93
N ALA A 96 1.56 1.22 -12.90
CA ALA A 96 2.36 0.03 -12.69
C ALA A 96 1.83 -1.21 -13.44
N GLY A 97 0.57 -1.17 -13.89
CA GLY A 97 -0.10 -2.30 -14.55
C GLY A 97 -0.31 -3.51 -13.63
N ILE A 98 -0.40 -3.28 -12.32
CA ILE A 98 -0.56 -4.33 -11.29
C ILE A 98 -1.68 -3.95 -10.31
N PRO A 99 -2.37 -4.93 -9.71
CA PRO A 99 -3.46 -4.64 -8.78
C PRO A 99 -2.94 -4.03 -7.47
N VAL A 100 -3.70 -3.08 -6.93
CA VAL A 100 -3.62 -2.63 -5.54
C VAL A 100 -4.82 -3.21 -4.79
N ILE A 101 -4.56 -3.96 -3.72
CA ILE A 101 -5.57 -4.62 -2.89
C ILE A 101 -5.49 -4.01 -1.50
N ALA A 102 -6.62 -3.59 -0.95
CA ALA A 102 -6.72 -3.08 0.41
C ALA A 102 -7.40 -4.11 1.32
N VAL A 103 -6.92 -4.25 2.56
CA VAL A 103 -7.59 -5.08 3.57
C VAL A 103 -8.89 -4.42 4.02
N ALA A 104 -8.89 -3.10 4.18
CA ALA A 104 -10.07 -2.29 4.43
C ALA A 104 -10.02 -0.98 3.65
N SER A 105 -11.17 -0.35 3.44
CA SER A 105 -11.32 0.97 2.84
C SER A 105 -11.95 1.97 3.81
N LEU A 106 -11.90 3.27 3.48
CA LEU A 106 -12.64 4.29 4.23
C LEU A 106 -14.16 4.01 4.25
N ALA A 107 -14.72 3.43 3.17
CA ALA A 107 -16.10 2.98 3.16
C ALA A 107 -16.35 1.90 4.23
N ASP A 108 -15.49 0.88 4.32
CA ASP A 108 -15.60 -0.17 5.35
C ASP A 108 -15.50 0.42 6.76
N LEU A 109 -14.62 1.40 6.98
CA LEU A 109 -14.48 2.09 8.27
C LEU A 109 -15.75 2.87 8.65
N LEU A 110 -16.37 3.55 7.70
CA LEU A 110 -17.62 4.28 7.91
C LEU A 110 -18.78 3.33 8.26
N ASP A 111 -18.87 2.20 7.55
CA ASP A 111 -19.87 1.18 7.81
C ASP A 111 -19.66 0.54 9.19
N PHE A 112 -18.42 0.21 9.53
CA PHE A 112 -18.06 -0.33 10.85
C PHE A 112 -18.37 0.65 11.98
N ALA A 113 -18.00 1.93 11.84
CA ALA A 113 -18.26 2.96 12.84
C ALA A 113 -19.77 3.18 13.07
N SER A 114 -20.59 2.99 12.03
CA SER A 114 -22.04 3.15 12.11
C SER A 114 -22.71 2.05 12.93
N GLY A 115 -22.14 0.85 12.94
CA GLY A 115 -22.63 -0.31 13.70
C GLY A 115 -22.08 -0.39 15.14
N ASN A 116 -21.21 0.52 15.54
CA ASN A 116 -20.50 0.45 16.81
C ASN A 116 -20.84 1.67 17.72
N PRO A 117 -21.50 1.47 18.88
CA PRO A 117 -21.88 2.55 19.79
C PRO A 117 -20.72 3.41 20.29
N GLU A 118 -19.51 2.84 20.40
CA GLU A 118 -18.33 3.59 20.85
C GLU A 118 -17.73 4.45 19.74
N LEU A 119 -17.97 4.09 18.47
CA LEU A 119 -17.37 4.74 17.30
C LEU A 119 -18.35 5.62 16.52
N VAL A 120 -19.65 5.52 16.80
CA VAL A 120 -20.70 6.24 16.07
C VAL A 120 -20.48 7.76 16.04
N GLY A 121 -19.85 8.32 17.09
CA GLY A 121 -19.49 9.73 17.16
C GLY A 121 -18.47 10.18 16.10
N TYR A 122 -17.65 9.27 15.57
CA TYR A 122 -16.68 9.56 14.52
C TYR A 122 -17.28 9.53 13.11
N ARG A 123 -18.50 9.04 12.94
CA ARG A 123 -19.14 8.93 11.63
C ARG A 123 -19.23 10.28 10.93
N GLN A 124 -19.82 11.30 11.57
CA GLN A 124 -20.01 12.61 10.94
C GLN A 124 -18.68 13.29 10.56
N PRO A 125 -17.64 13.30 11.42
CA PRO A 125 -16.31 13.76 11.02
C PRO A 125 -15.72 13.01 9.81
N LEU A 126 -15.83 11.68 9.77
CA LEU A 126 -15.32 10.87 8.65
C LEU A 126 -16.11 11.11 7.36
N GLU A 127 -17.43 11.34 7.44
CA GLU A 127 -18.25 11.68 6.29
C GLU A 127 -17.90 13.06 5.72
N ALA A 128 -17.68 14.05 6.59
CA ALA A 128 -17.24 15.39 6.19
C ALA A 128 -15.85 15.32 5.52
N TYR A 129 -14.95 14.54 6.10
CA TYR A 129 -13.63 14.28 5.53
C TYR A 129 -13.72 13.64 4.14
N ARG A 130 -14.52 12.57 3.99
CA ARG A 130 -14.76 11.92 2.69
C ARG A 130 -15.39 12.86 1.67
N ALA A 131 -16.30 13.73 2.09
CA ALA A 131 -16.92 14.69 1.18
C ALA A 131 -15.90 15.70 0.63
N GLN A 132 -14.93 16.10 1.46
CA GLN A 132 -13.89 17.05 1.08
C GLN A 132 -12.77 16.41 0.25
N TYR A 133 -12.27 15.25 0.65
CA TYR A 133 -11.05 14.65 0.10
C TYR A 133 -11.27 13.35 -0.67
N GLY A 134 -12.47 12.76 -0.61
CA GLY A 134 -12.74 11.45 -1.18
C GLY A 134 -12.79 11.45 -2.71
N VAL A 135 -12.39 10.32 -3.30
CA VAL A 135 -12.64 10.04 -4.72
C VAL A 135 -14.15 10.06 -4.97
N ARG A 136 -14.57 10.65 -6.09
CA ARG A 136 -15.97 10.55 -6.51
C ARG A 136 -16.18 9.15 -7.05
N SER A 137 -16.99 8.35 -6.36
CA SER A 137 -17.35 7.01 -6.81
C SER A 137 -17.95 7.09 -8.21
N THR A 138 -17.20 6.60 -9.20
CA THR A 138 -17.79 6.13 -10.45
C THR A 138 -18.45 4.80 -10.13
N ARG A 139 -19.78 4.78 -10.23
CA ARG A 139 -20.54 3.52 -10.29
C ARG A 139 -20.10 2.67 -11.46
#